data_AF-A0A1V8THN0-F1
#
_entry.id   AF-A0A1V8THN0-F1
#
_cell.length_a   1.000
_cell.length_b   1.000
_cell.length_c   1.000
_cell.angle_alpha   90.00
_cell.angle_beta   90.00
_cell.angle_gamma   90.00
#
_symmetry.space_group_name_H-M   'P 1'
#
loop_
_entity.id
_entity.type
_entity.pdbx_description
1 polymer ?
#
loop_
_entity_poly.entity_id
_entity_poly.type
_entity_poly.pdbx_seq_one_letter_code
_entity_poly.pdbx_strand_id
1 'polypeptide(L)'
;SMQYASIWLLNPMVANISTRGSSEGLLAVIVIALLRATLRRQILLAGALLGLGVHFKIYPFLYAASIYWWLDNPRQKPLSMSNLLNGPRVKLAVTSFTTFMSLNAVMYWMYGHDFIEHSYTYHVSRLDHRHNFSVYNTVLHLSSMLPEQSGLQLQTVAVLPQLFIALIAIPLKLAKRDLAGAMLAQTFTFVSFNKVCTSQYFLWYMVFLPLYLYGSEFMDNRRLGLLALGLWVAGQAAWLQQGYQLEFLGNSTFIPGLWLASAGFFGVNCWMLGVIIRDLSVFNPGTRVRKTAAKKS
;
A
#
# COMPACT_ATOMS: atom_id res chain seq x y z
N SER A 1 -12.66 19.55 -0.65
CA SER A 1 -13.35 20.17 0.49
C SER A 1 -12.50 20.01 1.74
N MET A 2 -12.44 21.03 2.61
CA MET A 2 -11.72 20.98 3.90
C MET A 2 -12.21 19.86 4.81
N GLN A 3 -13.47 19.44 4.67
CA GLN A 3 -14.07 18.34 5.44
C GLN A 3 -13.33 17.01 5.23
N TYR A 4 -12.97 16.68 3.98
CA TYR A 4 -12.23 15.45 3.68
C TYR A 4 -10.76 15.55 4.11
N ALA A 5 -10.16 16.74 4.01
CA ALA A 5 -8.80 16.95 4.55
C ALA A 5 -8.76 16.74 6.07
N SER A 6 -9.85 17.07 6.77
CA SER A 6 -9.99 16.87 8.22
C SER A 6 -9.96 15.38 8.61
N ILE A 7 -10.35 14.47 7.70
CA ILE A 7 -10.26 13.01 7.92
C ILE A 7 -8.81 12.57 8.11
N TRP A 8 -7.83 13.26 7.50
CA TRP A 8 -6.42 13.01 7.75
C TRP A 8 -5.90 13.80 8.95
N LEU A 9 -6.15 15.11 8.99
CA LEU A 9 -5.59 16.02 9.99
C LEU A 9 -6.06 15.72 11.42
N LEU A 10 -7.32 15.30 11.58
CA LEU A 10 -7.92 15.02 12.89
C LEU A 10 -7.92 13.53 13.23
N ASN A 11 -7.23 12.69 12.44
CA ASN A 11 -7.17 11.26 12.71
C ASN A 11 -6.24 10.98 13.89
N PRO A 12 -6.75 10.43 15.02
CA PRO A 12 -5.94 10.17 16.21
C PRO A 12 -4.82 9.16 15.94
N MET A 13 -5.00 8.23 15.00
CA MET A 13 -3.98 7.28 14.62
C MET A 13 -2.80 7.97 13.91
N VAL A 14 -3.10 8.90 13.01
CA VAL A 14 -2.08 9.69 12.28
C VAL A 14 -1.31 10.57 13.26
N ALA A 15 -2.02 11.26 14.15
CA ALA A 15 -1.41 12.10 15.19
C ALA A 15 -0.47 11.28 16.08
N ASN A 16 -0.96 10.18 16.67
CA ASN A 16 -0.18 9.36 17.61
C ASN A 16 1.07 8.75 16.95
N ILE A 17 0.96 8.21 15.73
CA ILE A 17 2.11 7.63 15.03
C ILE A 17 3.16 8.71 14.69
N SER A 18 2.72 9.89 14.26
CA SER A 18 3.62 11.00 13.94
C SER A 18 4.35 11.51 15.20
N THR A 19 3.65 11.65 16.32
CA THR A 19 4.24 12.12 17.59
C THR A 19 5.23 11.13 18.22
N ARG A 20 5.23 9.86 17.79
CA ARG A 20 6.18 8.83 18.23
C ARG A 20 7.50 8.83 17.44
N GLY A 21 7.78 9.88 16.67
CA GLY A 21 9.02 10.02 15.89
C GLY A 21 9.04 9.22 14.59
N SER A 22 7.89 8.73 14.12
CA SER A 22 7.82 8.02 12.83
C SER A 22 7.92 8.98 11.64
N SER A 23 8.69 8.59 10.63
CA SER A 23 8.82 9.34 9.38
C SER A 23 7.71 9.05 8.36
N GLU A 24 6.69 8.25 8.70
CA GLU A 24 5.57 7.92 7.79
C GLU A 24 4.85 9.17 7.26
N GLY A 25 4.74 10.23 8.08
CA GLY A 25 4.12 11.49 7.68
C GLY A 25 4.87 12.19 6.53
N LEU A 26 6.21 12.19 6.56
CA LEU A 26 7.03 12.74 5.49
C LEU A 26 6.87 11.94 4.21
N LEU A 27 6.85 10.61 4.32
CA LEU A 27 6.63 9.73 3.18
C LEU A 27 5.24 9.92 2.56
N ALA A 28 4.20 10.09 3.39
CA ALA A 28 2.86 10.43 2.93
C ALA A 28 2.84 11.73 2.10
N VAL A 29 3.60 12.76 2.52
CA VAL A 29 3.75 14.01 1.75
C VAL A 29 4.42 13.76 0.40
N ILE A 30 5.51 12.98 0.36
CA ILE A 30 6.22 12.62 -0.88
C ILE A 30 5.27 11.89 -1.84
N VAL A 31 4.46 10.95 -1.34
CA VAL A 31 3.51 10.17 -2.14
C VAL A 31 2.37 11.02 -2.69
N ILE A 32 1.82 11.94 -1.90
CA ILE A 32 0.78 12.87 -2.39
C ILE A 32 1.36 13.90 -3.36
N ALA A 33 2.61 14.35 -3.14
CA ALA A 33 3.32 15.20 -4.09
C ALA A 33 3.58 14.48 -5.42
N LEU A 34 3.97 13.20 -5.37
CA LEU A 34 4.12 12.32 -6.53
C LEU A 34 2.82 12.24 -7.32
N LEU A 35 1.71 11.89 -6.65
CA LEU A 35 0.39 11.82 -7.27
C LEU A 35 0.01 13.15 -7.95
N ARG A 36 0.20 14.28 -7.25
CA ARG A 36 -0.07 15.62 -7.79
C ARG A 36 0.79 15.93 -9.03
N ALA A 37 2.09 15.64 -8.99
CA ALA A 37 2.99 15.86 -10.11
C ALA A 37 2.60 15.00 -11.32
N THR A 38 2.23 13.73 -11.10
CA THR A 38 1.75 12.83 -12.15
C THR A 38 0.44 13.32 -12.77
N LEU A 39 -0.54 13.73 -11.96
CA LEU A 39 -1.82 14.27 -12.44
C LEU A 39 -1.64 15.55 -13.26
N ARG A 40 -0.67 16.40 -12.87
CA ARG A 40 -0.29 17.61 -13.62
C ARG A 40 0.65 17.36 -14.81
N ARG A 41 0.94 16.09 -15.13
CA ARG A 41 1.87 15.70 -16.21
C ARG A 41 3.27 16.30 -16.07
N GLN A 42 3.70 16.63 -14.85
CA GLN A 42 5.06 17.09 -14.54
C GLN A 42 6.00 15.88 -14.40
N ILE A 43 6.29 15.23 -15.52
CA ILE A 43 6.91 13.88 -15.53
C ILE A 43 8.28 13.83 -14.86
N LEU A 44 9.13 14.84 -15.05
CA LEU A 44 10.47 14.89 -14.44
C LEU A 44 10.38 14.98 -12.92
N LEU A 45 9.49 15.85 -12.40
CA LEU A 45 9.24 15.98 -10.97
C LEU A 45 8.62 14.70 -10.40
N ALA A 46 7.66 14.09 -11.11
CA ALA A 46 7.07 12.82 -10.71
C ALA A 46 8.13 11.71 -10.62
N GLY A 47 9.04 11.62 -11.59
CA GLY A 47 10.11 10.63 -11.53
C GLY A 47 11.08 10.90 -10.40
N ALA A 48 11.50 12.15 -10.17
CA ALA A 48 12.33 12.52 -9.04
C ALA A 48 11.68 12.18 -7.68
N LEU A 49 10.39 12.50 -7.50
CA LEU A 49 9.63 12.18 -6.28
C LEU A 49 9.45 10.67 -6.10
N LEU A 50 9.26 9.91 -7.19
CA LEU A 50 9.21 8.45 -7.14
C LEU A 50 10.55 7.86 -6.71
N GLY A 51 11.66 8.31 -7.30
CA GLY A 51 13.01 7.86 -6.94
C GLY A 51 13.38 8.21 -5.49
N LEU A 52 13.06 9.43 -5.06
CA LEU A 52 13.22 9.87 -3.67
C LEU A 52 12.36 9.01 -2.72
N GLY A 53 11.10 8.77 -3.07
CA GLY A 53 10.19 7.95 -2.29
C GLY A 53 10.72 6.52 -2.10
N VAL A 54 11.16 5.88 -3.19
CA VAL A 54 11.72 4.52 -3.18
C VAL A 54 13.03 4.44 -2.40
N HIS A 55 13.87 5.47 -2.47
CA HIS A 55 15.08 5.57 -1.65
C HIS A 55 14.73 5.69 -0.16
N PHE A 56 13.72 6.51 0.17
CA PHE A 56 13.30 6.73 1.55
C PHE A 56 12.66 5.48 2.19
N LYS A 57 11.82 4.77 1.43
CA LYS A 57 11.32 3.42 1.73
C LYS A 57 11.02 2.70 0.44
N ILE A 58 11.16 1.38 0.39
CA ILE A 58 11.02 0.67 -0.88
C ILE A 58 9.61 0.71 -1.48
N TYR A 59 8.54 0.66 -0.67
CA TYR A 59 7.16 0.41 -1.14
C TYR A 59 6.57 1.37 -2.19
N PRO A 60 6.93 2.68 -2.28
CA PRO A 60 6.44 3.56 -3.34
C PRO A 60 6.76 3.06 -4.76
N PHE A 61 7.66 2.09 -4.92
CA PHE A 61 7.93 1.43 -6.19
C PHE A 61 6.65 0.85 -6.82
N LEU A 62 5.68 0.43 -5.99
CA LEU A 62 4.39 -0.08 -6.43
C LEU A 62 3.69 0.92 -7.36
N TYR A 63 3.79 2.21 -7.05
CA TYR A 63 3.10 3.27 -7.80
C TYR A 63 3.65 3.44 -9.21
N ALA A 64 4.89 3.03 -9.47
CA ALA A 64 5.46 3.03 -10.81
C ALA A 64 4.57 2.28 -11.81
N ALA A 65 3.96 1.16 -11.40
CA ALA A 65 3.09 0.37 -12.25
C ALA A 65 1.80 1.12 -12.66
N SER A 66 1.10 1.73 -11.70
CA SER A 66 -0.10 2.53 -12.03
C SER A 66 0.23 3.79 -12.81
N ILE A 67 1.32 4.48 -12.47
CA ILE A 67 1.77 5.66 -13.21
C ILE A 67 2.15 5.28 -14.64
N TYR A 68 2.81 4.15 -14.86
CA TYR A 68 3.16 3.65 -16.19
C TYR A 68 1.90 3.49 -17.07
N TRP A 69 0.86 2.83 -16.55
CA TRP A 69 -0.40 2.66 -17.26
C TRP A 69 -1.22 3.95 -17.40
N TRP A 70 -1.07 4.89 -16.47
CA TRP A 70 -1.66 6.23 -16.56
C TRP A 70 -1.06 7.08 -17.67
N LEU A 71 0.25 6.93 -17.92
CA LEU A 71 0.98 7.63 -18.97
C LEU A 71 0.84 7.00 -20.37
N ASP A 72 -0.13 6.11 -20.56
CA ASP A 72 -0.44 5.49 -21.85
C ASP A 72 -0.86 6.52 -22.92
N ASN A 73 -0.46 6.30 -24.17
CA ASN A 73 -0.86 7.15 -25.28
C ASN A 73 -2.09 6.56 -26.00
N PRO A 74 -3.28 7.17 -25.88
CA PRO A 74 -4.51 6.61 -26.46
C PRO A 74 -4.51 6.56 -27.99
N ARG A 75 -3.57 7.25 -28.66
CA ARG A 75 -3.45 7.25 -30.12
C ARG A 75 -2.75 6.00 -30.68
N GLN A 76 -2.09 5.22 -29.83
CA GLN A 76 -1.32 4.06 -30.24
C GLN A 76 -1.97 2.78 -29.73
N LYS A 77 -1.74 1.65 -30.43
CA LYS A 77 -2.21 0.35 -29.96
C LYS A 77 -1.56 0.04 -28.59
N PRO A 78 -2.33 -0.45 -27.59
CA PRO A 78 -1.87 -0.56 -26.21
C PRO A 78 -0.60 -1.41 -26.03
N LEU A 79 -0.41 -2.44 -26.86
CA LEU A 79 0.74 -3.35 -26.82
C LEU A 79 1.80 -3.06 -27.90
N SER A 80 1.68 -1.97 -28.65
CA SER A 80 2.74 -1.58 -29.58
C SER A 80 3.98 -1.15 -28.82
N MET A 81 5.17 -1.55 -29.28
CA MET A 81 6.44 -1.16 -28.67
C MET A 81 6.61 0.38 -28.58
N SER A 82 6.09 1.09 -29.59
CA SER A 82 6.05 2.57 -29.60
C SER A 82 5.25 3.17 -28.44
N ASN A 83 4.23 2.46 -27.96
CA ASN A 83 3.41 2.89 -26.84
C ASN A 83 4.01 2.42 -25.50
N LEU A 84 4.54 1.19 -25.46
CA LEU A 84 5.24 0.64 -24.30
C LEU A 84 6.43 1.54 -23.90
N LEU A 85 7.23 1.99 -24.88
CA LEU A 85 8.38 2.86 -24.67
C LEU A 85 8.11 4.32 -25.08
N ASN A 86 6.96 4.86 -24.64
CA ASN A 86 6.65 6.26 -24.95
C ASN A 86 7.55 7.24 -24.18
N GLY A 87 7.72 8.45 -24.72
CA GLY A 87 8.59 9.49 -24.15
C GLY A 87 8.31 9.80 -22.66
N PRO A 88 7.05 10.00 -22.24
CA PRO A 88 6.71 10.19 -20.82
C PRO A 88 7.14 9.03 -19.91
N ARG A 89 6.93 7.77 -20.33
CA ARG A 89 7.34 6.58 -19.55
C ARG A 89 8.85 6.50 -19.41
N VAL A 90 9.58 6.75 -20.50
CA VAL A 90 11.04 6.77 -20.48
C VAL A 90 11.57 7.89 -19.58
N LYS A 91 11.02 9.12 -19.70
CA LYS A 91 11.39 10.25 -18.83
C LYS A 91 11.15 9.93 -17.36
N LEU A 92 10.01 9.34 -17.02
CA LEU A 92 9.70 8.91 -15.66
C LEU A 92 10.76 7.90 -15.16
N ALA A 93 11.00 6.84 -15.92
CA ALA A 93 11.93 5.78 -15.54
C ALA A 93 13.36 6.28 -15.35
N VAL A 94 13.87 7.08 -16.31
CA VAL A 94 15.22 7.64 -16.24
C VAL A 94 15.37 8.58 -15.05
N THR A 95 14.42 9.49 -14.83
CA THR A 95 14.52 10.44 -13.70
C THR A 95 14.35 9.77 -12.35
N SER A 96 13.46 8.78 -12.21
CA SER A 96 13.34 8.00 -10.98
C SER A 96 14.58 7.17 -10.70
N PHE A 97 15.12 6.51 -11.72
CA PHE A 97 16.34 5.70 -11.59
C PHE A 97 17.54 6.57 -11.21
N THR A 98 17.74 7.69 -11.91
CA THR A 98 18.86 8.60 -11.64
C THR A 98 18.77 9.17 -10.22
N THR A 99 17.59 9.61 -9.79
CA THR A 99 17.39 10.13 -8.43
C THR A 99 17.67 9.04 -7.40
N PHE A 100 17.07 7.86 -7.54
CA PHE A 100 17.27 6.74 -6.62
C PHE A 100 18.74 6.32 -6.53
N MET A 101 19.41 6.15 -7.68
CA MET A 101 20.81 5.73 -7.72
C MET A 101 21.75 6.80 -7.19
N SER A 102 21.53 8.08 -7.50
CA SER A 102 22.38 9.16 -6.97
C SER A 102 22.32 9.24 -5.44
N LEU A 103 21.12 9.13 -4.85
CA LEU A 103 20.95 9.14 -3.39
C LEU A 103 21.59 7.90 -2.74
N ASN A 104 21.41 6.72 -3.33
CA ASN A 104 22.07 5.51 -2.86
C ASN A 104 23.60 5.58 -2.98
N ALA A 105 24.12 6.15 -4.06
CA ALA A 105 25.55 6.35 -4.24
C ALA A 105 26.14 7.30 -3.19
N VAL A 106 25.43 8.38 -2.85
CA VAL A 106 25.83 9.28 -1.76
C VAL A 106 25.84 8.55 -0.42
N MET A 107 24.79 7.76 -0.10
CA MET A 107 24.73 7.01 1.15
C MET A 107 25.81 5.91 1.22
N TYR A 108 26.05 5.21 0.12
CA TYR A 108 27.12 4.21 0.06
C TYR A 108 28.51 4.86 0.18
N TRP A 109 28.72 6.04 -0.41
CA TRP A 109 29.97 6.77 -0.25
C TRP A 109 30.20 7.20 1.21
N MET A 110 29.15 7.55 1.96
CA MET A 110 29.25 7.96 3.36
C MET A 110 29.42 6.78 4.34
N TYR A 111 28.72 5.66 4.09
CA TYR A 111 28.56 4.59 5.08
C TYR A 111 29.06 3.21 4.59
N GLY A 112 29.48 3.09 3.33
CA GLY A 112 29.99 1.85 2.76
C GLY A 112 28.98 0.70 2.80
N HIS A 113 29.49 -0.49 3.13
CA HIS A 113 28.70 -1.74 3.13
C HIS A 113 27.59 -1.77 4.18
N ASP A 114 27.79 -1.08 5.32
CA ASP A 114 26.81 -1.03 6.41
C ASP A 114 25.48 -0.44 5.96
N PHE A 115 25.53 0.54 5.04
CA PHE A 115 24.32 1.09 4.43
C PHE A 115 23.51 0.03 3.67
N ILE A 116 24.17 -0.79 2.84
CA ILE A 116 23.49 -1.82 2.04
C ILE A 116 22.92 -2.90 2.95
N GLU A 117 23.69 -3.33 3.94
CA GLU A 117 23.28 -4.35 4.90
C GLU A 117 22.03 -3.91 5.66
N HIS A 118 22.08 -2.73 6.30
CA HIS A 118 21.00 -2.28 7.15
C HIS A 118 19.80 -1.70 6.39
N SER A 119 19.98 -1.19 5.17
CA SER A 119 18.87 -0.64 4.38
C SER A 119 18.14 -1.69 3.53
N TYR A 120 18.83 -2.74 3.09
CA TYR A 120 18.28 -3.70 2.13
C TYR A 120 18.42 -5.16 2.59
N THR A 121 19.65 -5.65 2.76
CA THR A 121 19.91 -7.09 2.97
C THR A 121 19.23 -7.61 4.24
N TYR A 122 19.37 -6.88 5.35
CA TYR A 122 18.80 -7.23 6.64
C TYR A 122 17.27 -7.41 6.60
N HIS A 123 16.56 -6.64 5.76
CA HIS A 123 15.10 -6.74 5.64
C HIS A 123 14.62 -7.97 4.86
N VAL A 124 15.50 -8.62 4.10
CA VAL A 124 15.17 -9.86 3.38
C VAL A 124 15.11 -11.05 4.35
N SER A 125 16.12 -11.17 5.21
CA SER A 125 16.27 -12.28 6.16
C SER A 125 15.47 -12.10 7.44
N ARG A 126 15.18 -10.85 7.83
CA ARG A 126 14.44 -10.55 9.07
C ARG A 126 13.02 -11.14 9.08
N LEU A 127 12.68 -11.80 10.20
CA LEU A 127 11.35 -12.30 10.53
C LEU A 127 10.76 -11.46 11.68
N ASP A 128 9.83 -10.57 11.37
CA ASP A 128 9.06 -9.85 12.39
C ASP A 128 7.79 -10.64 12.73
N HIS A 129 7.91 -11.53 13.71
CA HIS A 129 6.81 -12.36 14.16
C HIS A 129 5.97 -11.67 15.26
N ARG A 130 6.57 -10.87 16.15
CA ARG A 130 5.86 -10.12 17.21
C ARG A 130 5.12 -8.90 16.65
N HIS A 131 4.06 -8.46 17.34
CA HIS A 131 3.35 -7.21 17.00
C HIS A 131 2.94 -7.08 15.52
N ASN A 132 2.52 -8.19 14.93
CA ASN A 132 2.28 -8.31 13.50
C ASN A 132 0.83 -8.71 13.23
N PHE A 133 0.03 -7.81 12.66
CA PHE A 133 -1.38 -8.04 12.31
C PHE A 133 -1.57 -8.96 11.09
N SER A 134 -0.48 -9.39 10.46
CA SER A 134 -0.52 -10.21 9.26
C SER A 134 -1.18 -11.55 9.54
N VAL A 135 -1.92 -12.06 8.56
CA VAL A 135 -2.44 -13.44 8.58
C VAL A 135 -1.32 -14.49 8.75
N TYR A 136 -0.09 -14.13 8.42
CA TYR A 136 1.09 -14.98 8.59
C TYR A 136 1.68 -14.97 10.01
N ASN A 137 1.18 -14.13 10.93
CA ASN A 137 1.74 -13.95 12.28
C ASN A 137 2.03 -15.26 13.01
N THR A 138 1.01 -16.11 13.18
CA THR A 138 1.13 -17.34 13.96
C THR A 138 2.12 -18.31 13.29
N VAL A 139 2.10 -18.39 11.96
CA VAL A 139 3.02 -19.24 11.20
C VAL A 139 4.46 -18.73 11.33
N LEU A 140 4.67 -17.42 11.23
CA LEU A 140 5.98 -16.77 11.43
C LEU A 140 6.53 -17.05 12.83
N HIS A 141 5.69 -16.96 13.85
CA HIS A 141 6.05 -17.28 15.23
C HIS A 141 6.48 -18.73 15.38
N LEU A 142 5.70 -19.68 14.86
CA LEU A 142 6.03 -21.10 14.94
C LEU A 142 7.31 -21.42 14.13
N SER A 143 7.45 -20.85 12.94
CA SER A 143 8.66 -21.01 12.11
C SER A 143 9.91 -20.48 12.79
N SER A 144 9.82 -19.40 13.58
CA SER A 144 10.96 -18.86 14.32
C SER A 144 11.48 -19.76 15.45
N MET A 145 10.69 -20.74 15.88
CA MET A 145 11.05 -21.70 16.93
C MET A 145 11.67 -22.98 16.39
N LEU A 146 11.60 -23.22 15.07
CA LEU A 146 12.11 -24.43 14.43
C LEU A 146 13.55 -24.19 13.95
N PRO A 147 14.47 -25.17 14.08
CA PRO A 147 15.79 -25.12 13.44
C PRO A 147 15.66 -24.90 11.94
N GLU A 148 16.68 -24.30 11.30
CA GLU A 148 16.66 -23.92 9.87
C GLU A 148 16.00 -24.99 8.99
N GLN A 149 14.80 -24.67 8.49
CA GLN A 149 14.12 -25.52 7.52
C GLN A 149 14.70 -25.22 6.14
N SER A 150 15.41 -26.19 5.59
CA SER A 150 15.82 -26.23 4.18
C SER A 150 14.58 -26.43 3.29
N GLY A 151 13.98 -25.32 2.82
CA GLY A 151 12.83 -25.34 1.92
C GLY A 151 12.28 -23.96 1.57
N LEU A 152 11.46 -23.88 0.52
CA LEU A 152 10.68 -22.67 0.19
C LEU A 152 9.68 -22.40 1.33
N GLN A 153 10.00 -21.44 2.18
CA GLN A 153 9.09 -21.01 3.24
C GLN A 153 7.76 -20.54 2.60
N LEU A 154 6.62 -20.96 3.13
CA LEU A 154 5.29 -20.56 2.62
C LEU A 154 5.14 -19.02 2.53
N GLN A 155 5.79 -18.32 3.45
CA GLN A 155 5.87 -16.86 3.55
C GLN A 155 6.62 -16.24 2.34
N THR A 156 7.63 -16.97 1.86
CA THR A 156 8.27 -16.93 0.53
C THR A 156 7.33 -16.63 -0.63
N VAL A 157 6.40 -17.59 -0.75
CA VAL A 157 5.48 -17.76 -1.86
C VAL A 157 4.30 -16.81 -1.75
N ALA A 158 3.90 -16.44 -0.52
CA ALA A 158 2.85 -15.46 -0.24
C ALA A 158 3.10 -14.08 -0.86
N VAL A 159 4.35 -13.72 -1.13
CA VAL A 159 4.73 -12.47 -1.82
C VAL A 159 4.24 -12.46 -3.27
N LEU A 160 4.11 -13.62 -3.93
CA LEU A 160 3.70 -13.70 -5.33
C LEU A 160 2.27 -13.21 -5.58
N PRO A 161 1.21 -13.71 -4.90
CA PRO A 161 -0.14 -13.18 -5.09
C PRO A 161 -0.24 -11.70 -4.67
N GLN A 162 0.47 -11.29 -3.63
CA GLN A 162 0.55 -9.88 -3.20
C GLN A 162 1.08 -8.99 -4.34
N LEU A 163 2.25 -9.31 -4.90
CA LEU A 163 2.87 -8.53 -5.97
C LEU A 163 2.07 -8.61 -7.27
N PHE A 164 1.51 -9.78 -7.61
CA PHE A 164 0.67 -9.91 -8.80
C PHE A 164 -0.56 -8.99 -8.73
N ILE A 165 -1.28 -9.01 -7.60
CA ILE A 165 -2.47 -8.17 -7.45
C ILE A 165 -2.07 -6.68 -7.45
N ALA A 166 -1.04 -6.31 -6.70
CA ALA A 166 -0.62 -4.92 -6.54
C ALA A 166 0.08 -4.32 -7.78
N LEU A 167 0.91 -5.07 -8.51
CA LEU A 167 1.70 -4.55 -9.64
C LEU A 167 1.07 -4.81 -11.01
N ILE A 168 0.19 -5.82 -11.12
CA ILE A 168 -0.37 -6.23 -12.42
C ILE A 168 -1.89 -6.02 -12.43
N ALA A 169 -2.63 -6.73 -11.57
CA ALA A 169 -4.10 -6.75 -11.65
C ALA A 169 -4.72 -5.37 -11.39
N ILE A 170 -4.32 -4.69 -10.31
CA ILE A 170 -4.85 -3.37 -9.95
C ILE A 170 -4.46 -2.31 -10.97
N PRO A 171 -3.18 -2.15 -11.38
CA PRO A 171 -2.81 -1.14 -12.37
C PRO A 171 -3.54 -1.30 -13.71
N LEU A 172 -3.63 -2.53 -14.23
CA LEU A 172 -4.35 -2.81 -15.49
C LEU A 172 -5.83 -2.45 -15.39
N LYS A 173 -6.46 -2.76 -14.24
CA LYS A 173 -7.89 -2.53 -14.04
C LYS A 173 -8.22 -1.08 -13.70
N LEU A 174 -7.44 -0.41 -12.87
CA LEU A 174 -7.85 0.85 -12.23
C LEU A 174 -7.05 2.07 -12.68
N ALA A 175 -5.79 1.92 -13.08
CA ALA A 175 -4.89 3.07 -13.25
C ALA A 175 -5.46 4.14 -14.19
N LYS A 176 -6.00 3.74 -15.36
CA LYS A 176 -6.58 4.67 -16.35
C LYS A 176 -7.93 5.28 -15.93
N ARG A 177 -8.58 4.74 -14.92
CA ARG A 177 -9.89 5.19 -14.42
C ARG A 177 -9.71 6.21 -13.31
N ASP A 178 -8.94 5.85 -12.30
CA ASP A 178 -8.60 6.73 -11.19
C ASP A 178 -7.23 6.36 -10.63
N LEU A 179 -6.22 7.20 -10.90
CA LEU A 179 -4.86 6.95 -10.43
C LEU A 179 -4.77 6.96 -8.90
N ALA A 180 -5.48 7.88 -8.23
CA ALA A 180 -5.46 7.96 -6.77
C ALA A 180 -6.09 6.72 -6.13
N GLY A 181 -7.26 6.29 -6.62
CA GLY A 181 -7.90 5.05 -6.21
C GLY A 181 -7.08 3.79 -6.54
N ALA A 182 -6.39 3.76 -7.67
CA ALA A 182 -5.46 2.68 -8.00
C ALA A 182 -4.31 2.63 -6.98
N MET A 183 -3.65 3.75 -6.67
CA MET A 183 -2.59 3.81 -5.66
C MET A 183 -3.08 3.43 -4.26
N LEU A 184 -4.30 3.84 -3.89
CA LEU A 184 -4.97 3.39 -2.66
C LEU A 184 -5.09 1.86 -2.65
N ALA A 185 -5.69 1.27 -3.68
CA ALA A 185 -5.90 -0.17 -3.77
C ALA A 185 -4.57 -0.93 -3.78
N GLN A 186 -3.55 -0.47 -4.52
CA GLN A 186 -2.22 -1.07 -4.53
C GLN A 186 -1.61 -1.10 -3.13
N THR A 187 -1.68 0.02 -2.40
CA THR A 187 -1.13 0.12 -1.05
C THR A 187 -1.92 -0.74 -0.06
N PHE A 188 -3.25 -0.74 -0.17
CA PHE A 188 -4.12 -1.52 0.68
C PHE A 188 -3.89 -3.03 0.48
N THR A 189 -3.76 -3.49 -0.76
CA THR A 189 -3.34 -4.86 -1.10
C THR A 189 -1.96 -5.16 -0.55
N PHE A 190 -0.99 -4.28 -0.78
CA PHE A 190 0.38 -4.49 -0.33
C PHE A 190 0.45 -4.66 1.17
N VAL A 191 -0.26 -3.86 1.96
CA VAL A 191 -0.28 -3.98 3.42
C VAL A 191 -1.04 -5.22 3.88
N SER A 192 -2.22 -5.49 3.30
CA SER A 192 -3.08 -6.59 3.75
C SER A 192 -2.48 -7.97 3.51
N PHE A 193 -1.75 -8.15 2.40
CA PHE A 193 -1.14 -9.42 2.02
C PHE A 193 0.34 -9.54 2.42
N ASN A 194 0.89 -8.55 3.13
CA ASN A 194 2.29 -8.58 3.53
C ASN A 194 2.55 -9.63 4.62
N LYS A 195 3.75 -10.24 4.60
CA LYS A 195 4.25 -11.06 5.72
C LYS A 195 4.36 -10.28 7.03
N VAL A 196 4.68 -8.99 6.98
CA VAL A 196 4.75 -8.11 8.14
C VAL A 196 3.73 -6.99 7.98
N CYS A 197 2.87 -6.83 8.98
CA CYS A 197 1.84 -5.79 9.00
C CYS A 197 1.83 -5.12 10.37
N THR A 198 2.30 -3.88 10.44
CA THR A 198 2.30 -3.06 11.66
C THR A 198 1.35 -1.88 11.51
N SER A 199 0.93 -1.28 12.62
CA SER A 199 0.02 -0.13 12.61
C SER A 199 0.55 1.08 11.83
N GLN A 200 1.87 1.22 11.70
CA GLN A 200 2.49 2.28 10.89
C GLN A 200 2.08 2.20 9.42
N TYR A 201 1.90 0.98 8.89
CA TYR A 201 1.59 0.77 7.48
C TYR A 201 0.19 1.27 7.12
N PHE A 202 -0.70 1.43 8.11
CA PHE A 202 -2.05 1.91 7.85
C PHE A 202 -2.05 3.36 7.36
N LEU A 203 -1.05 4.16 7.74
CA LEU A 203 -0.89 5.53 7.21
C LEU A 203 -0.72 5.53 5.68
N TRP A 204 -0.09 4.50 5.11
CA TRP A 204 0.24 4.47 3.70
C TRP A 204 -0.99 4.46 2.80
N TYR A 205 -2.05 3.76 3.19
CA TYR A 205 -3.32 3.79 2.45
C TYR A 205 -4.27 4.86 2.98
N MET A 206 -4.22 5.19 4.28
CA MET A 206 -5.07 6.25 4.86
C MET A 206 -4.84 7.61 4.21
N VAL A 207 -3.63 7.89 3.71
CA VAL A 207 -3.33 9.16 3.03
C VAL A 207 -4.19 9.39 1.78
N PHE A 208 -4.67 8.32 1.15
CA PHE A 208 -5.56 8.41 -0.02
C PHE A 208 -7.05 8.45 0.34
N LEU A 209 -7.43 8.16 1.59
CA LEU A 209 -8.85 8.14 2.00
C LEU A 209 -9.55 9.49 1.77
N PRO A 210 -8.96 10.66 2.07
CA PRO A 210 -9.59 11.94 1.73
C PRO A 210 -9.94 12.10 0.25
N LEU A 211 -9.13 11.50 -0.63
CA LEU A 211 -9.30 11.56 -2.08
C LEU A 211 -10.34 10.55 -2.58
N TYR A 212 -10.34 9.36 -1.99
CA TYR A 212 -11.25 8.28 -2.38
C TYR A 212 -12.66 8.46 -1.80
N LEU A 213 -12.78 8.84 -0.51
CA LEU A 213 -14.07 8.93 0.16
C LEU A 213 -15.01 9.93 -0.50
N TYR A 214 -14.48 10.96 -1.16
CA TYR A 214 -15.27 11.90 -1.95
C TYR A 214 -15.98 11.19 -3.12
N GLY A 215 -17.28 10.94 -2.96
CA GLY A 215 -18.11 10.25 -3.95
C GLY A 215 -17.95 8.72 -3.98
N SER A 216 -17.43 8.13 -2.89
CA SER A 216 -17.33 6.66 -2.73
C SER A 216 -18.64 6.02 -2.27
N GLU A 217 -18.77 4.71 -2.53
CA GLU A 217 -19.88 3.88 -2.04
C GLU A 217 -20.00 3.92 -0.49
N PHE A 218 -18.87 4.11 0.23
CA PHE A 218 -18.88 4.24 1.69
C PHE A 218 -19.55 5.51 2.20
N MET A 219 -19.50 6.59 1.42
CA MET A 219 -20.18 7.84 1.75
C MET A 219 -21.62 7.84 1.24
N ASP A 220 -21.87 7.25 0.06
CA ASP A 220 -23.22 7.09 -0.50
C ASP A 220 -24.09 6.19 0.41
N ASN A 221 -23.51 5.09 0.92
CA ASN A 221 -24.17 4.17 1.86
C ASN A 221 -23.52 4.25 3.25
N ARG A 222 -24.05 5.13 4.09
CA ARG A 222 -23.53 5.36 5.46
C ARG A 222 -23.47 4.10 6.32
N ARG A 223 -24.38 3.14 6.13
CA ARG A 223 -24.35 1.86 6.88
C ARG A 223 -23.14 1.03 6.48
N LEU A 224 -22.85 0.94 5.18
CA LEU A 224 -21.66 0.24 4.67
C LEU A 224 -20.38 0.90 5.17
N GLY A 225 -20.29 2.24 5.12
CA GLY A 225 -19.15 3.00 5.62
C GLY A 225 -18.90 2.79 7.12
N LEU A 226 -19.95 2.91 7.95
CA LEU A 226 -19.84 2.68 9.39
C LEU A 226 -19.51 1.23 9.74
N LEU A 227 -20.09 0.26 9.01
CA LEU A 227 -19.76 -1.15 9.17
C LEU A 227 -18.30 -1.41 8.84
N ALA A 228 -17.79 -0.87 7.73
CA ALA A 228 -16.39 -1.03 7.34
C ALA A 228 -15.43 -0.44 8.37
N LEU A 229 -15.70 0.78 8.83
CA LEU A 229 -14.91 1.42 9.89
C LEU A 229 -14.97 0.60 11.19
N GLY A 230 -16.16 0.19 11.61
CA GLY A 230 -16.38 -0.57 12.83
C GLY A 230 -15.65 -1.91 12.81
N LEU A 231 -15.76 -2.68 11.72
CA LEU A 231 -15.06 -3.96 11.55
C LEU A 231 -13.54 -3.78 11.49
N TRP A 232 -13.05 -2.73 10.82
CA TRP A 232 -11.62 -2.46 10.73
C TRP A 232 -11.01 -2.07 12.08
N VAL A 233 -11.71 -1.28 12.89
CA VAL A 233 -11.30 -0.95 14.27
C VAL A 233 -11.43 -2.17 15.19
N ALA A 234 -12.52 -2.92 15.09
CA ALA A 234 -12.75 -4.10 15.91
C ALA A 234 -11.70 -5.20 15.66
N GLY A 235 -11.30 -5.41 14.40
CA GLY A 235 -10.25 -6.37 14.06
C GLY A 235 -8.90 -6.00 14.69
N GLN A 236 -8.54 -4.70 14.69
CA GLN A 236 -7.34 -4.23 15.39
C GLN A 236 -7.46 -4.41 16.90
N ALA A 237 -8.58 -4.02 17.50
CA ALA A 237 -8.81 -4.16 18.93
C ALA A 237 -8.75 -5.62 19.39
N ALA A 238 -9.36 -6.54 18.62
CA ALA A 238 -9.31 -7.97 18.88
C ALA A 238 -7.87 -8.50 18.85
N TRP A 239 -7.10 -8.12 17.83
CA TRP A 239 -5.69 -8.54 17.73
C TRP A 239 -4.86 -7.96 18.89
N LEU A 240 -4.99 -6.66 19.18
CA LEU A 240 -4.28 -5.98 20.26
C LEU A 240 -4.59 -6.58 21.63
N GLN A 241 -5.84 -6.96 21.87
CA GLN A 241 -6.23 -7.60 23.13
C GLN A 241 -5.55 -8.97 23.28
N GLN A 242 -5.52 -9.78 22.21
CA GLN A 242 -4.84 -11.08 22.23
C GLN A 242 -3.31 -10.95 22.36
N GLY A 243 -2.73 -9.95 21.69
CA GLY A 243 -1.31 -9.61 21.80
C GLY A 243 -0.94 -9.12 23.21
N TYR A 244 -1.81 -8.34 23.85
CA TYR A 244 -1.61 -7.91 25.23
C TYR A 244 -1.57 -9.10 26.21
N GLN A 245 -2.51 -10.03 26.05
CA GLN A 245 -2.54 -11.27 26.85
C GLN A 245 -1.26 -12.09 26.68
N LEU A 246 -0.76 -12.21 25.45
CA LEU A 246 0.46 -12.94 25.15
C LEU A 246 1.70 -12.26 25.72
N GLU A 247 1.90 -11.00 25.39
CA GLU A 247 3.19 -10.34 25.56
C GLU A 247 3.36 -9.71 26.95
N PHE A 248 2.28 -9.22 27.57
CA PHE A 248 2.34 -8.57 28.87
C PHE A 248 1.89 -9.48 30.01
N LEU A 249 0.88 -10.32 29.79
CA LEU A 249 0.35 -11.22 30.82
C LEU A 249 0.93 -12.64 30.75
N GLY A 250 1.68 -12.98 29.70
CA GLY A 250 2.32 -14.28 29.53
C GLY A 250 1.36 -15.43 29.20
N ASN A 251 0.10 -15.13 28.83
CA ASN A 251 -0.89 -16.13 28.50
C ASN A 251 -0.70 -16.61 27.05
N SER A 252 -0.60 -17.92 26.83
CA SER A 252 -0.46 -18.45 25.47
C SER A 252 -1.76 -18.29 24.66
N THR A 253 -1.83 -17.26 23.81
CA THR A 253 -3.02 -16.94 22.98
C THR A 253 -2.82 -17.19 21.48
N PHE A 254 -1.77 -17.91 21.08
CA PHE A 254 -1.43 -18.14 19.66
C PHE A 254 -2.60 -18.74 18.85
N ILE A 255 -3.18 -19.83 19.34
CA ILE A 255 -4.32 -20.52 18.72
C ILE A 255 -5.37 -20.80 19.81
N PRO A 256 -6.66 -20.50 19.58
CA PRO A 256 -7.21 -19.86 18.37
C PRO A 256 -7.09 -18.32 18.37
N GLY A 257 -6.67 -17.69 19.47
CA GLY A 257 -6.75 -16.23 19.70
C GLY A 257 -6.14 -15.35 18.61
N LEU A 258 -4.80 -15.22 18.60
CA LEU A 258 -4.07 -14.41 17.61
C LEU A 258 -4.33 -14.87 16.18
N TRP A 259 -4.44 -16.18 15.97
CA TRP A 259 -4.72 -16.73 14.64
C TRP A 259 -6.08 -16.27 14.09
N LEU A 260 -7.17 -16.43 14.85
CA LEU A 260 -8.50 -15.97 14.44
C LEU A 260 -8.57 -14.45 14.33
N ALA A 261 -7.92 -13.71 15.22
CA ALA A 261 -7.88 -12.25 15.14
C ALA A 261 -7.18 -11.77 13.86
N SER A 262 -6.05 -12.39 13.50
CA SER A 262 -5.31 -12.08 12.27
C SER A 262 -6.08 -12.48 11.02
N ALA A 263 -6.69 -13.67 11.01
CA ALA A 263 -7.52 -14.15 9.91
C ALA A 263 -8.78 -13.29 9.72
N GLY A 264 -9.45 -12.91 10.81
CA GLY A 264 -10.62 -12.03 10.80
C GLY A 264 -10.27 -10.64 10.28
N PHE A 265 -9.19 -10.02 10.77
CA PHE A 265 -8.73 -8.72 10.28
C PHE A 265 -8.35 -8.78 8.79
N PHE A 266 -7.67 -9.85 8.36
CA PHE A 266 -7.37 -10.08 6.95
C PHE A 266 -8.64 -10.22 6.09
N GLY A 267 -9.65 -10.96 6.56
CA GLY A 267 -10.94 -11.11 5.88
C GLY A 267 -11.67 -9.77 5.72
N VAL A 268 -11.70 -8.94 6.77
CA VAL A 268 -12.26 -7.58 6.72
C VAL A 268 -11.52 -6.73 5.68
N ASN A 269 -10.19 -6.76 5.67
CA ASN A 269 -9.40 -6.02 4.68
C ASN A 269 -9.68 -6.51 3.25
N CYS A 270 -9.73 -7.82 3.01
CA CYS A 270 -10.07 -8.37 1.69
C CYS A 270 -11.46 -7.93 1.21
N TRP A 271 -12.45 -7.94 2.10
CA TRP A 271 -13.80 -7.46 1.78
C TRP A 271 -13.82 -5.96 1.45
N MET A 272 -13.17 -5.12 2.27
CA MET A 272 -13.06 -3.69 2.01
C MET A 272 -12.37 -3.40 0.68
N LEU A 273 -11.27 -4.11 0.39
CA LEU A 273 -10.57 -4.01 -0.89
C LEU A 273 -11.48 -4.37 -2.07
N GLY A 274 -12.31 -5.41 -1.92
CA GLY A 274 -13.30 -5.80 -2.91
C GLY A 274 -14.33 -4.70 -3.19
N VAL A 275 -14.82 -4.03 -2.14
CA VAL A 275 -15.71 -2.86 -2.26
C VAL A 275 -15.01 -1.72 -2.99
N ILE A 276 -13.79 -1.36 -2.58
CA ILE A 276 -12.98 -0.28 -3.20
C ILE A 276 -12.77 -0.55 -4.70
N ILE A 277 -12.35 -1.76 -5.06
CA ILE A 277 -12.11 -2.13 -6.47
C ILE A 277 -13.40 -2.08 -7.28
N ARG A 278 -14.52 -2.54 -6.72
CA ARG A 278 -15.83 -2.51 -7.39
C ARG A 278 -16.25 -1.07 -7.64
N ASP A 279 -16.22 -0.24 -6.62
CA ASP A 279 -16.59 1.17 -6.67
C ASP A 279 -15.78 1.93 -7.75
N LEU A 280 -14.45 1.79 -7.71
CA LEU A 280 -13.55 2.42 -8.68
C LEU A 280 -13.73 1.90 -10.13
N SER A 281 -14.25 0.69 -10.31
CA SER A 281 -14.47 0.11 -11.65
C SER A 281 -15.68 0.68 -12.39
N VAL A 282 -16.56 1.39 -11.68
CA VAL A 282 -17.74 2.05 -12.25
C VAL A 282 -17.37 3.32 -13.01
N PHE A 283 -16.22 3.93 -12.76
CA PHE A 283 -15.80 5.13 -13.48
C PHE A 283 -15.34 4.83 -14.92
N ASN A 284 -15.71 5.72 -15.83
CA ASN A 284 -15.20 5.71 -17.20
C ASN A 284 -13.71 6.10 -17.21
N PRO A 285 -12.86 5.38 -17.97
CA PRO A 285 -11.47 5.75 -18.14
C PRO A 285 -11.31 7.21 -18.60
N GLY A 286 -10.46 7.99 -17.92
CA GLY A 286 -10.08 9.35 -18.31
C GLY A 286 -11.08 10.48 -18.02
N THR A 287 -12.32 10.20 -17.58
CA THR A 287 -13.33 11.26 -17.37
C THR A 287 -13.81 11.40 -15.93
N ARG A 288 -13.49 10.45 -15.02
CA ARG A 288 -14.07 10.34 -13.66
C ARG A 288 -15.61 10.40 -13.64
N VAL A 289 -16.26 10.26 -14.79
CA VAL A 289 -17.72 10.18 -14.91
C VAL A 289 -18.13 8.76 -14.56
N ARG A 290 -19.01 8.61 -13.57
CA ARG A 290 -19.61 7.32 -13.20
C ARG A 290 -20.34 6.79 -14.43
N LYS A 291 -20.13 5.52 -14.82
CA LYS A 291 -20.98 4.87 -15.83
C LYS A 291 -22.42 5.05 -15.37
N THR A 292 -23.21 5.80 -16.14
CA THR A 292 -24.65 5.84 -15.93
C THR A 292 -25.13 4.41 -15.98
N ALA A 293 -25.59 3.88 -14.85
CA ALA A 293 -26.35 2.65 -14.87
C ALA A 293 -27.48 2.90 -15.86
N ALA A 294 -27.49 2.18 -16.98
CA ALA A 294 -28.71 1.99 -17.71
C ALA A 294 -29.67 1.41 -16.67
N LYS A 295 -30.57 2.26 -16.14
CA LYS A 295 -31.70 1.80 -15.35
C LYS A 295 -32.40 0.81 -16.26
N LYS A 296 -32.23 -0.49 -15.98
CA LYS A 296 -33.16 -1.49 -16.48
C LYS A 296 -34.49 -1.12 -15.84
N SER A 297 -35.40 -0.60 -16.67
CA SER A 297 -36.83 -0.56 -16.41
C SER A 297 -37.32 -1.95 -16.05
#